data_AF-A0A0G4KLY7-F1
#
_entry.id   AF-A0A0G4KLY7-F1
#
_cell.length_a   1.000
_cell.length_b   1.000
_cell.length_c   1.000
_cell.angle_alpha   90.00
_cell.angle_beta   90.00
_cell.angle_gamma   90.00
#
_symmetry.space_group_name_H-M   'P 1'
#
loop_
_entity.id
_entity.type
_entity.pdbx_description
1 polymer ?
#
loop_
_entity_poly.entity_id
_entity_poly.type
_entity_poly.pdbx_seq_one_letter_code
_entity_poly.pdbx_strand_id
1 'polypeptide(L)'
;MLDGLRKIQKSYPLIVTKVEESGEHIVLGTGELYMDCVLHDLRRLYADMEIKISDPVTRFCETVVEQSATKCYAITPNKKNRITMIAEQLDKGISEDIESGKVKIRDPIRKTAKYFEETYGWDKLAARS
;
A
#
# COMPACT_ATOMS: atom_id res chain seq x y z
N MET A 1 -12.19 -9.07 22.24
CA MET A 1 -11.68 -8.08 21.27
C MET A 1 -11.31 -8.70 19.92
N LEU A 2 -10.32 -9.59 19.84
CA LEU A 2 -9.83 -10.18 18.57
C LEU A 2 -10.93 -10.86 17.73
N ASP A 3 -11.80 -11.66 18.36
CA ASP A 3 -12.93 -12.27 17.66
C ASP A 3 -13.94 -11.23 17.15
N GLY A 4 -14.06 -10.10 17.86
CA GLY A 4 -14.89 -8.98 17.41
C GLY A 4 -14.33 -8.30 16.17
N LEU A 5 -13.02 -8.06 16.12
CA LEU A 5 -12.35 -7.50 14.94
C LEU A 5 -12.48 -8.43 13.73
N ARG A 6 -12.36 -9.75 13.92
CA ARG A 6 -12.59 -10.74 12.85
C ARG A 6 -14.04 -10.76 12.36
N LYS A 7 -15.02 -10.55 13.25
CA LYS A 7 -16.44 -10.45 12.85
C LYS A 7 -16.68 -9.18 12.04
N ILE A 8 -16.13 -8.05 12.46
CA ILE A 8 -16.20 -6.78 11.72
C ILE A 8 -15.62 -6.91 10.32
N GLN A 9 -14.47 -7.57 10.19
CA GLN A 9 -13.86 -7.81 8.88
C GLN A 9 -14.76 -8.61 7.92
N LYS A 10 -15.69 -9.41 8.45
CA LYS A 10 -16.70 -10.12 7.66
C LYS A 10 -17.91 -9.26 7.34
N SER A 11 -18.32 -8.39 8.27
CA SER A 11 -19.50 -7.54 8.11
C SER A 11 -19.24 -6.31 7.24
N TYR A 12 -18.03 -5.77 7.27
CA TYR A 12 -17.65 -4.51 6.66
C TYR A 12 -16.59 -4.73 5.57
N PRO A 13 -16.94 -4.70 4.27
CA PRO A 13 -16.02 -5.09 3.19
C PRO A 13 -14.77 -4.22 3.05
N LEU A 14 -14.87 -2.93 3.38
CA LEU A 14 -13.79 -1.96 3.24
C LEU A 14 -12.95 -1.82 4.51
N ILE A 15 -13.29 -2.56 5.57
CA ILE A 15 -12.51 -2.48 6.82
C ILE A 15 -11.24 -3.32 6.69
N VAL A 16 -10.12 -2.74 7.12
CA VAL A 16 -8.86 -3.49 7.23
C VAL A 16 -8.35 -3.34 8.66
N THR A 17 -8.20 -4.48 9.33
CA THR A 17 -7.61 -4.53 10.67
C THR A 17 -6.16 -4.97 10.57
N LYS A 18 -5.24 -4.21 11.18
CA LYS A 18 -3.81 -4.53 11.25
C LYS A 18 -3.35 -4.54 12.72
N VAL A 19 -2.33 -5.34 13.00
CA VAL A 19 -1.63 -5.33 14.28
C VAL A 19 -0.25 -4.74 14.02
N GLU A 20 0.07 -3.63 14.68
CA GLU A 20 1.39 -3.03 14.60
C GLU A 20 2.40 -3.74 15.50
N GLU A 21 3.70 -3.52 15.28
CA GLU A 21 4.77 -4.10 16.10
C GLU A 21 4.69 -3.64 17.57
N SER A 22 4.06 -2.50 17.84
CA SER A 22 3.73 -2.00 19.19
C SER A 22 2.68 -2.83 19.92
N GLY A 23 1.96 -3.71 19.21
CA GLY A 23 0.81 -4.47 19.73
C GLY A 23 -0.53 -3.72 19.60
N GLU A 24 -0.54 -2.53 19.00
CA GLU A 24 -1.77 -1.77 18.77
C GLU A 24 -2.60 -2.37 17.63
N HIS A 25 -3.92 -2.36 17.80
CA HIS A 25 -4.88 -2.80 16.79
C HIS A 25 -5.37 -1.59 15.99
N ILE A 26 -4.89 -1.46 14.76
CA ILE A 26 -5.32 -0.40 13.84
C ILE A 26 -6.52 -0.87 13.02
N VAL A 27 -7.57 -0.05 13.00
CA VAL A 27 -8.75 -0.24 12.17
C VAL A 27 -8.77 0.83 11.09
N LEU A 28 -8.80 0.41 9.82
CA LEU A 28 -8.80 1.30 8.67
C LEU A 28 -10.16 1.22 7.99
N GLY A 29 -10.83 2.36 7.83
CA GLY A 29 -12.13 2.47 7.21
C GLY A 29 -12.29 3.77 6.41
N THR A 30 -13.46 3.96 5.81
CA THR A 30 -13.73 5.06 4.89
C THR A 30 -14.52 6.18 5.57
N GLY A 31 -13.81 7.19 6.08
CA GLY A 31 -14.44 8.38 6.67
C GLY A 31 -15.04 8.16 8.06
N GLU A 32 -15.56 9.24 8.64
CA GLU A 32 -15.94 9.31 10.05
C GLU A 32 -17.20 8.49 10.35
N LEU A 33 -18.27 8.67 9.57
CA LEU A 33 -19.54 7.96 9.79
C LEU A 33 -19.39 6.44 9.69
N TYR A 34 -18.57 5.97 8.74
CA TYR A 34 -18.28 4.55 8.61
C TYR A 34 -17.58 4.01 9.85
N MET A 35 -16.59 4.75 10.35
CA MET A 35 -15.86 4.35 11.56
C MET A 35 -16.76 4.40 12.80
N ASP A 36 -17.66 5.36 12.91
CA ASP A 36 -18.62 5.43 14.02
C ASP A 36 -19.51 4.17 14.08
N CYS A 37 -20.10 3.77 12.94
CA CYS A 37 -20.89 2.55 12.85
C CYS A 37 -20.08 1.28 13.18
N VAL A 38 -18.86 1.17 12.62
CA VAL A 38 -17.98 0.02 12.86
C VAL A 38 -17.62 -0.09 14.34
N LEU A 39 -17.28 1.02 14.98
CA LEU A 39 -16.88 1.05 16.38
C LEU A 39 -18.08 0.85 17.32
N HIS A 40 -19.26 1.31 16.93
CA HIS A 40 -20.51 1.00 17.62
C HIS A 40 -20.77 -0.51 17.64
N ASP A 41 -20.71 -1.16 16.48
CA ASP A 41 -20.93 -2.59 16.33
C ASP A 41 -19.85 -3.40 17.05
N LEU A 42 -18.60 -2.94 17.02
CA LEU A 42 -17.52 -3.57 17.76
C LEU A 42 -17.83 -3.63 19.25
N ARG A 43 -18.24 -2.50 19.83
CA ARG A 43 -18.51 -2.36 21.27
C ARG A 43 -19.76 -3.12 21.69
N ARG A 44 -20.87 -2.99 20.95
CA ARG A 44 -22.19 -3.49 21.38
C ARG A 44 -22.56 -4.88 20.86
N LEU A 45 -22.21 -5.20 19.61
CA LEU A 45 -22.68 -6.44 18.96
C LEU A 45 -21.66 -7.57 19.02
N TYR A 46 -20.37 -7.25 18.91
CA TYR A 46 -19.36 -8.29 18.65
C TYR A 46 -18.41 -8.57 19.80
N ALA A 47 -18.01 -7.55 20.57
CA ALA A 47 -17.04 -7.70 21.64
C ALA A 47 -17.65 -7.59 23.05
N ASP A 48 -18.84 -6.97 23.19
CA ASP A 48 -19.55 -6.75 24.46
C ASP A 48 -18.61 -6.30 25.59
N MET A 49 -17.75 -5.31 25.27
CA MET A 49 -16.71 -4.80 26.15
C MET A 49 -16.41 -3.34 25.86
N GLU A 50 -15.91 -2.63 26.88
CA GLU A 50 -15.43 -1.27 26.71
C GLU A 50 -14.10 -1.24 25.94
N ILE A 51 -14.06 -0.42 24.89
CA ILE A 51 -12.89 -0.28 24.02
C ILE A 51 -12.45 1.18 24.03
N LYS A 52 -11.21 1.38 24.46
CA LYS A 52 -10.51 2.66 24.36
C LYS A 52 -10.11 2.90 22.91
N ILE A 53 -10.48 4.06 22.39
CA ILE A 53 -10.25 4.47 21.01
C ILE A 53 -9.39 5.72 21.05
N SER A 54 -8.33 5.74 20.25
CA SER A 54 -7.47 6.90 20.04
C SER A 54 -8.08 7.87 19.02
N ASP A 55 -7.52 9.08 18.94
CA ASP A 55 -7.95 10.06 17.95
C ASP A 55 -7.74 9.52 16.52
N PRO A 56 -8.68 9.77 15.59
CA PRO A 56 -8.58 9.27 14.23
C PRO A 56 -7.42 9.93 13.48
N VAL A 57 -6.66 9.11 12.75
CA VAL A 57 -5.52 9.55 11.94
C VAL A 57 -5.63 9.06 10.50
N THR A 58 -5.07 9.82 9.57
CA THR A 58 -5.01 9.47 8.16
C THR A 58 -3.76 8.64 7.84
N ARG A 59 -3.87 7.74 6.87
CA ARG A 59 -2.70 7.02 6.34
C ARG A 59 -1.92 7.95 5.41
N PHE A 60 -0.61 8.02 5.63
CA PHE A 60 0.33 8.69 4.72
C PHE A 60 0.96 7.70 3.74
N CYS A 61 1.38 8.21 2.58
CA CYS A 61 2.21 7.51 1.62
C CYS A 61 3.50 8.31 1.39
N GLU A 62 4.60 7.62 1.10
CA GLU A 62 5.90 8.23 0.85
C GLU A 62 6.17 8.32 -0.67
N THR A 63 6.89 9.35 -1.09
CA THR A 63 7.27 9.56 -2.50
C THR A 63 8.63 10.22 -2.61
N VAL A 64 9.22 10.18 -3.81
CA VAL A 64 10.53 10.75 -4.12
C VAL A 64 10.35 11.87 -5.13
N VAL A 65 11.00 13.02 -4.91
CA VAL A 65 10.92 14.20 -5.79
C VAL A 65 12.11 14.27 -6.75
N GLU A 66 13.31 13.91 -6.28
CA GLU A 66 14.53 13.98 -7.08
C GLU A 66 15.23 12.63 -7.10
N GLN A 67 16.05 12.42 -8.12
CA GLN A 67 16.87 11.22 -8.22
C GLN A 67 17.84 11.12 -7.04
N SER A 68 18.01 9.91 -6.50
CA SER A 68 18.98 9.66 -5.42
C SER A 68 20.39 10.14 -5.79
N ALA A 69 20.95 11.06 -4.98
CA ALA A 69 22.26 11.66 -5.24
C ALA A 69 23.42 10.65 -5.25
N THR A 70 23.28 9.53 -4.54
CA THR A 70 24.28 8.45 -4.51
C THR A 70 23.61 7.12 -4.75
N LYS A 71 24.29 6.25 -5.51
CA LYS A 71 23.87 4.87 -5.73
C LYS A 71 23.99 4.09 -4.43
N CYS A 72 22.85 3.76 -3.82
CA CYS A 72 22.81 2.98 -2.58
C CYS A 72 23.10 1.51 -2.88
N TYR A 73 23.94 0.87 -2.04
CA TYR A 73 24.19 -0.57 -2.13
C TYR A 73 23.91 -1.28 -0.80
N ALA A 74 23.37 -2.49 -0.88
CA ALA A 74 23.17 -3.39 0.24
C ALA A 74 23.95 -4.69 -0.01
N ILE A 75 24.60 -5.21 1.04
CA ILE A 75 25.34 -6.47 1.00
C ILE A 75 24.62 -7.46 1.90
N THR A 76 24.40 -8.68 1.40
CA THR A 76 23.77 -9.73 2.20
C THR A 76 24.64 -10.11 3.40
N PRO A 77 24.05 -10.60 4.52
CA PRO A 77 24.83 -10.99 5.70
C PRO A 77 25.92 -12.05 5.40
N ASN A 78 25.67 -12.91 4.41
CA ASN A 78 26.63 -13.90 3.92
C ASN A 78 27.77 -13.33 3.05
N LYS A 79 27.76 -12.03 2.76
CA LYS A 79 28.71 -11.25 1.93
C LYS A 79 28.85 -11.70 0.47
N LYS A 80 27.94 -12.55 -0.04
CA LYS A 80 28.03 -13.07 -1.41
C LYS A 80 27.34 -12.18 -2.44
N ASN A 81 26.28 -11.48 -2.04
CA ASN A 81 25.46 -10.70 -2.95
C ASN A 81 25.56 -9.22 -2.58
N ARG A 82 25.65 -8.38 -3.61
CA ARG A 82 25.56 -6.93 -3.51
C ARG A 82 24.45 -6.46 -4.46
N ILE A 83 23.47 -5.74 -3.92
CA ILE A 83 22.37 -5.14 -4.68
C ILE A 83 22.60 -3.63 -4.67
N THR A 84 22.52 -3.00 -5.84
CA THR A 84 22.66 -1.54 -5.97
C THR A 84 21.42 -1.00 -6.66
N MET A 85 20.83 0.07 -6.12
CA MET A 85 19.63 0.68 -6.68
C MET A 85 19.70 2.20 -6.61
N ILE A 86 18.93 2.83 -7.48
CA ILE A 86 18.62 4.26 -7.49
C ILE A 86 17.10 4.41 -7.44
N ALA A 87 16.63 5.51 -6.85
CA ALA A 87 15.23 5.88 -6.87
C ALA A 87 15.08 7.21 -7.62
N GLU A 88 14.07 7.30 -8.48
CA GLU A 88 13.72 8.49 -9.23
C GLU A 88 12.21 8.70 -9.20
N GLN A 89 11.78 9.94 -9.43
CA GLN A 89 10.37 10.28 -9.49
C GLN A 89 9.75 9.68 -10.76
N LEU A 90 8.60 9.01 -10.63
CA LEU A 90 7.83 8.54 -11.77
C LEU A 90 7.18 9.71 -12.52
N ASP A 91 7.02 9.57 -13.84
CA ASP A 91 6.28 10.54 -14.64
C ASP A 91 4.82 10.66 -14.18
N LYS A 92 4.27 11.87 -14.32
CA LYS A 92 2.88 12.16 -13.95
C LYS A 92 1.92 11.27 -14.75
N GLY A 93 0.99 10.63 -14.05
CA GLY A 93 -0.04 9.76 -14.65
C GLY A 93 0.31 8.28 -14.64
N ILE A 94 1.59 7.89 -14.52
CA ILE A 94 1.97 6.46 -14.46
C ILE A 94 1.33 5.79 -13.24
N SER A 95 1.33 6.44 -12.08
CA SER A 95 0.72 5.92 -10.86
C SER A 95 -0.77 5.64 -11.03
N GLU A 96 -1.52 6.56 -11.64
CA GLU A 96 -2.95 6.44 -11.88
C GLU A 96 -3.27 5.34 -12.90
N ASP A 97 -2.43 5.19 -13.93
CA ASP A 97 -2.56 4.15 -14.94
C ASP A 97 -2.34 2.74 -14.36
N ILE A 98 -1.42 2.62 -13.40
CA ILE A 98 -1.17 1.38 -12.67
C ILE A 98 -2.36 1.07 -11.75
N GLU A 99 -2.85 2.06 -10.99
CA GLU A 99 -3.98 1.87 -10.07
C GLU A 99 -5.30 1.55 -10.80
N SER A 100 -5.55 2.20 -11.94
CA SER A 100 -6.71 1.91 -12.81
C SER A 100 -6.59 0.57 -13.55
N GLY A 101 -5.41 -0.06 -13.52
CA GLY A 101 -5.17 -1.38 -14.09
C GLY A 101 -5.01 -1.39 -15.61
N LYS A 102 -4.67 -0.26 -16.23
CA LYS A 102 -4.29 -0.19 -17.65
C LYS A 102 -2.99 -0.98 -17.91
N VAL A 103 -2.08 -0.96 -16.94
CA VAL A 103 -0.85 -1.74 -16.93
C VAL A 103 -0.91 -2.77 -15.80
N LYS A 104 -0.57 -4.03 -16.12
CA LYS A 104 -0.52 -5.13 -15.14
C LYS A 104 0.79 -5.88 -15.26
N ILE A 105 1.37 -6.27 -14.13
CA ILE A 105 2.60 -7.07 -14.08
C ILE A 105 2.40 -8.46 -14.74
N ARG A 106 1.16 -8.98 -14.73
CA ARG A 106 0.83 -10.27 -15.34
C ARG A 106 0.67 -10.23 -16.86
N ASP A 107 0.56 -9.04 -17.46
CA ASP A 107 0.46 -8.91 -18.91
C ASP A 107 1.79 -9.27 -19.58
N PRO A 108 1.77 -9.76 -20.83
CA PRO A 108 3.00 -10.09 -21.54
C PRO A 108 3.88 -8.84 -21.70
N ILE A 109 5.19 -8.99 -21.43
CA ILE A 109 6.19 -7.91 -21.43
C ILE A 109 6.11 -7.04 -22.69
N ARG A 110 5.84 -7.63 -23.87
CA ARG A 110 5.70 -6.89 -25.13
C ARG A 110 4.57 -5.84 -25.11
N LYS A 111 3.45 -6.16 -24.47
CA LYS A 111 2.29 -5.27 -24.37
C LYS A 111 2.58 -4.12 -23.41
N THR A 112 3.15 -4.45 -22.26
CA THR A 112 3.55 -3.47 -21.24
C THR A 112 4.63 -2.53 -21.77
N ALA A 113 5.67 -3.08 -22.40
CA ALA A 113 6.74 -2.30 -22.99
C ALA A 113 6.21 -1.32 -24.05
N LYS A 114 5.34 -1.81 -24.95
CA LYS A 114 4.72 -0.97 -25.97
C LYS A 114 3.90 0.17 -25.38
N TYR A 115 3.19 -0.07 -24.27
CA TYR A 115 2.43 0.97 -23.58
C TYR A 115 3.32 2.09 -23.03
N PHE A 116 4.43 1.71 -22.37
CA PHE A 116 5.40 2.69 -21.83
C PHE A 116 6.18 3.41 -22.93
N GLU A 117 6.51 2.73 -24.02
CA GLU A 117 7.13 3.34 -25.21
C GLU A 117 6.20 4.38 -25.86
N GLU A 118 4.93 4.03 -26.12
CA GLU A 118 3.99 4.89 -26.85
C GLU A 118 3.44 6.05 -26.00
N THR A 119 3.19 5.83 -24.71
CA THR A 119 2.51 6.80 -23.84
C THR A 119 3.49 7.71 -23.11
N TYR A 120 4.62 7.14 -22.64
CA TYR A 120 5.57 7.81 -21.76
C TYR A 120 6.95 7.98 -22.40
N GLY A 121 7.16 7.48 -23.62
CA GLY A 121 8.43 7.64 -24.34
C GLY A 121 9.60 6.91 -23.70
N TRP A 122 9.34 5.84 -22.94
CA TRP A 122 10.40 5.07 -22.29
C TRP A 122 11.32 4.39 -23.32
N ASP A 123 12.60 4.23 -22.95
CA ASP A 123 13.55 3.49 -23.77
C ASP A 123 13.13 2.01 -23.86
N LYS A 124 13.33 1.40 -25.04
CA LYS A 124 12.93 0.02 -25.34
C LYS A 124 13.58 -1.00 -24.42
N LEU A 125 14.78 -0.69 -23.93
CA LEU A 125 15.51 -1.57 -23.03
C LEU A 125 14.92 -1.49 -21.62
N ALA A 126 14.65 -0.27 -21.13
CA ALA A 126 14.01 -0.02 -19.84
C ALA A 126 12.55 -0.50 -19.78
N ALA A 127 11.81 -0.37 -20.88
CA ALA A 127 10.40 -0.78 -20.95
C ALA A 127 10.20 -2.31 -20.92
N ARG A 128 11.26 -3.09 -21.19
CA ARG A 128 11.23 -4.56 -21.31
C ARG A 128 11.88 -5.31 -20.15
N SER A 129 12.64 -4.61 -19.31
CA SER A 129 13.25 -5.14 -18.09
C SER A 129 12.25 -5.15 -16.94
#